data_AF-A0A9W7C5G2-F1
#
_entry.id   AF-A0A9W7C5G2-F1
#
_cell.length_a   1.000
_cell.length_b   1.000
_cell.length_c   1.000
_cell.angle_alpha   90.00
_cell.angle_beta   90.00
_cell.angle_gamma   90.00
#
_symmetry.space_group_name_H-M   'P 1'
#
loop_
_entity.id
_entity.type
_entity.pdbx_description
1 polymer ?
#
loop_
_entity_poly.entity_id
_entity_poly.type
_entity_poly.pdbx_seq_one_letter_code
_entity_poly.pdbx_strand_id
1 'polypeptide(L)'
;MDPLSSALDNDDDLALDDVDDNSTRASFVQSMNAALGLSPSSPKTSGGNYTALPVNNNIPQPSPDYGAPSAYYSNPPEQSRFEKFINGTTTCAIFICERLTRSPKLTAKICGVLVGFVLIIVLISSLEHGGGKGDSGSFPQPQPMVPNGTVTSAPSMAPVAPSPGPPVPAPPTPDTPPAPAPPITTTAPTPPAPTPPVPTPTPPAPLPSPQCSHNITYGDTIHSFNTSFYQIGGSSSSHINWFDAESYSSLRCLSGRRGRLASIESQEEQSFLQNLIQSHPSYSDVLHLHAWTGGFIPNPTSPYHWSLTSTTSLPIKNYTNWCPDEPSSNLTGTESCMMMHVQGTGCWNDRGCYEETAFFIVEYDYQ
;
A
#
# COMPACT_ATOMS: atom_id res chain seq x y z
N MET A 1 24.92 -39.58 -51.30
CA MET A 1 26.25 -40.15 -51.02
C MET A 1 26.65 -39.68 -49.64
N ASP A 2 26.23 -40.45 -48.62
CA ASP A 2 26.91 -40.52 -47.32
C ASP A 2 28.17 -41.41 -47.48
N PRO A 3 29.07 -41.63 -46.48
CA PRO A 3 28.87 -41.41 -45.03
C PRO A 3 30.09 -40.91 -44.20
N LEU A 4 29.86 -40.82 -42.86
CA LEU A 4 30.74 -40.99 -41.67
C LEU A 4 30.36 -39.92 -40.61
N SER A 5 29.84 -40.17 -39.39
CA SER A 5 29.81 -41.33 -38.47
C SER A 5 31.20 -41.87 -38.12
N SER A 6 31.66 -42.06 -36.88
CA SER A 6 31.10 -41.97 -35.50
C SER A 6 32.19 -41.33 -34.58
N ALA A 7 32.21 -41.30 -33.24
CA ALA A 7 31.50 -41.91 -32.11
C ALA A 7 31.59 -40.92 -30.88
N LEU A 8 31.29 -41.17 -29.59
CA LEU A 8 31.07 -42.36 -28.74
C LEU A 8 29.94 -42.10 -27.72
N ASP A 9 29.18 -43.15 -27.40
CA ASP A 9 28.39 -43.26 -26.17
C ASP A 9 29.28 -43.55 -24.95
N ASN A 10 28.75 -43.30 -23.74
CA ASN A 10 28.92 -44.18 -22.58
C ASN A 10 27.89 -43.84 -21.49
N ASP A 11 27.43 -44.89 -20.82
CA ASP A 11 26.32 -44.92 -19.86
C ASP A 11 26.64 -44.28 -18.50
N ASP A 12 25.59 -43.93 -17.75
CA ASP A 12 25.52 -44.18 -16.31
C ASP A 12 24.05 -44.14 -15.84
N ASP A 13 23.42 -45.32 -15.80
CA ASP A 13 22.09 -45.54 -15.22
C ASP A 13 22.22 -45.60 -13.68
N LEU A 14 21.55 -44.69 -12.96
CA LEU A 14 21.42 -44.77 -11.50
C LEU A 14 19.94 -44.79 -11.10
N ALA A 15 19.40 -45.99 -11.00
CA ALA A 15 18.15 -46.25 -10.30
C ALA A 15 18.29 -45.85 -8.82
N LEU A 16 17.33 -45.05 -8.33
CA LEU A 16 17.13 -44.81 -6.90
C LEU A 16 15.87 -45.55 -6.46
N ASP A 17 16.04 -46.52 -5.58
CA ASP A 17 14.93 -47.25 -4.95
C ASP A 17 14.11 -46.31 -4.05
N ASP A 18 12.79 -46.34 -4.22
CA ASP A 18 11.84 -45.70 -3.29
C ASP A 18 11.89 -46.40 -1.92
N VAL A 19 12.26 -45.65 -0.87
CA VAL A 19 12.15 -46.09 0.52
C VAL A 19 11.00 -45.32 1.19
N ASP A 20 10.02 -46.07 1.71
CA ASP A 20 8.77 -45.56 2.29
C ASP A 20 8.98 -44.53 3.44
N ASP A 21 8.88 -43.24 3.10
CA ASP A 21 9.12 -42.09 4.01
C ASP A 21 8.09 -41.98 5.17
N ASN A 22 6.97 -42.72 5.08
CA ASN A 22 5.85 -42.58 6.00
C ASN A 22 6.13 -43.15 7.42
N SER A 23 7.04 -44.13 7.53
CA SER A 23 7.42 -44.74 8.82
C SER A 23 8.26 -43.80 9.70
N THR A 24 9.27 -43.18 9.09
CA THR A 24 10.19 -42.25 9.76
C THR A 24 9.46 -41.03 10.30
N ARG A 25 8.51 -40.49 9.51
CA ARG A 25 7.72 -39.30 9.85
C ARG A 25 6.82 -39.52 11.08
N ALA A 26 6.22 -40.70 11.22
CA ALA A 26 5.40 -41.05 12.37
C ALA A 26 6.21 -41.11 13.69
N SER A 27 7.38 -41.76 13.66
CA SER A 27 8.25 -41.88 14.86
C SER A 27 8.79 -40.54 15.37
N PHE A 28 9.03 -39.57 14.46
CA PHE A 28 9.53 -38.24 14.81
C PHE A 28 8.46 -37.38 15.52
N VAL A 29 7.23 -37.38 14.99
CA VAL A 29 6.08 -36.69 15.63
C VAL A 29 5.76 -37.29 17.00
N GLN A 30 5.82 -38.62 17.13
CA GLN A 30 5.60 -39.30 18.40
C GLN A 30 6.67 -38.97 19.45
N SER A 31 7.93 -38.78 19.02
CA SER A 31 9.04 -38.37 19.88
C SER A 31 8.93 -36.92 20.35
N MET A 32 8.47 -36.00 19.50
CA MET A 32 8.24 -34.60 19.91
C MET A 32 7.06 -34.45 20.88
N ASN A 33 5.94 -35.15 20.64
CA ASN A 33 4.79 -35.08 21.55
C ASN A 33 5.14 -35.58 22.96
N ALA A 34 6.02 -36.60 23.06
CA ALA A 34 6.57 -37.06 24.34
C ALA A 34 7.47 -36.01 25.02
N ALA A 35 8.33 -35.32 24.25
CA ALA A 35 9.21 -34.27 24.77
C ALA A 35 8.45 -33.01 25.24
N LEU A 36 7.26 -32.73 24.66
CA LEU A 36 6.40 -31.60 25.00
C LEU A 36 5.30 -31.94 26.03
N GLY A 37 5.26 -33.18 26.54
CA GLY A 37 4.26 -33.62 27.53
C GLY A 37 2.82 -33.68 27.00
N LEU A 38 2.61 -33.71 25.68
CA LEU A 38 1.29 -33.70 25.06
C LEU A 38 0.71 -35.11 24.98
N SER A 39 -0.35 -35.36 25.75
CA SER A 39 -1.04 -36.66 25.76
C SER A 39 -1.97 -36.81 24.54
N PRO A 40 -1.93 -37.93 23.80
CA PRO A 40 -2.73 -38.09 22.57
C PRO A 40 -4.22 -38.31 22.87
N SER A 41 -5.05 -37.34 22.51
CA SER A 41 -6.52 -37.47 22.56
C SER A 41 -7.04 -38.33 21.41
N SER A 42 -7.82 -39.38 21.72
CA SER A 42 -8.42 -40.25 20.71
C SER A 42 -9.42 -39.50 19.80
N PRO A 43 -9.49 -39.82 18.49
CA PRO A 43 -10.41 -39.15 17.56
C PRO A 43 -11.86 -39.58 17.81
N LYS A 44 -12.74 -38.60 18.09
CA LYS A 44 -14.19 -38.82 18.03
C LYS A 44 -14.67 -38.67 16.59
N THR A 45 -15.16 -39.75 16.01
CA THR A 45 -15.97 -39.70 14.77
C THR A 45 -17.34 -39.11 15.09
N SER A 46 -17.75 -38.10 14.31
CA SER A 46 -19.07 -37.47 14.40
C SER A 46 -19.60 -37.20 13.00
N GLY A 47 -20.21 -38.22 12.39
CA GLY A 47 -20.99 -38.04 11.17
C GLY A 47 -22.31 -37.32 11.48
N GLY A 48 -22.55 -36.18 10.83
CA GLY A 48 -23.79 -35.41 10.95
C GLY A 48 -24.41 -35.17 9.58
N ASN A 49 -25.53 -35.85 9.29
CA ASN A 49 -26.31 -35.60 8.08
C ASN A 49 -27.02 -34.24 8.17
N TYR A 50 -26.78 -33.35 7.20
CA TYR A 50 -27.62 -32.18 7.02
C TYR A 50 -28.90 -32.58 6.27
N THR A 51 -30.02 -32.62 7.01
CA THR A 51 -31.37 -32.65 6.42
C THR A 51 -31.92 -31.22 6.43
N ALA A 52 -32.41 -30.76 5.28
CA ALA A 52 -33.02 -29.44 5.17
C ALA A 52 -34.41 -29.43 5.83
N LEU A 53 -34.74 -28.33 6.53
CA LEU A 53 -36.09 -28.02 6.99
C LEU A 53 -36.51 -26.64 6.43
N PRO A 54 -37.82 -26.42 6.20
CA PRO A 54 -38.28 -25.41 5.26
C PRO A 54 -38.37 -24.00 5.84
N VAL A 55 -38.32 -23.04 4.91
CA VAL A 55 -38.59 -21.61 5.14
C VAL A 55 -39.98 -21.41 5.75
N ASN A 56 -40.06 -20.62 6.83
CA ASN A 56 -41.32 -20.13 7.36
C ASN A 56 -41.31 -18.59 7.39
N ASN A 57 -42.06 -17.98 6.48
CA ASN A 57 -42.21 -16.53 6.40
C ASN A 57 -43.30 -16.07 7.36
N ASN A 58 -42.93 -15.42 8.48
CA ASN A 58 -43.80 -14.49 9.20
C ASN A 58 -42.98 -13.68 10.23
N ILE A 59 -42.73 -12.40 9.94
CA ILE A 59 -42.23 -11.41 10.90
C ILE A 59 -43.07 -10.13 10.75
N PRO A 60 -43.76 -9.65 11.80
CA PRO A 60 -44.43 -8.37 11.79
C PRO A 60 -43.44 -7.20 11.99
N GLN A 61 -43.69 -6.09 11.32
CA GLN A 61 -42.93 -4.83 11.44
C GLN A 61 -43.14 -4.17 12.82
N PRO A 62 -42.09 -3.66 13.48
CA PRO A 62 -42.22 -2.73 14.59
C PRO A 62 -42.11 -1.26 14.14
N SER A 63 -42.94 -0.40 14.75
CA SER A 63 -42.87 1.06 14.64
C SER A 63 -41.63 1.63 15.35
N PRO A 64 -41.06 2.77 14.92
CA PRO A 64 -39.95 3.40 15.63
C PRO A 64 -40.45 4.25 16.80
N ASP A 65 -39.86 4.11 18.00
CA ASP A 65 -39.51 5.25 18.84
C ASP A 65 -38.59 4.89 20.04
N TYR A 66 -37.94 5.92 20.59
CA TYR A 66 -37.02 5.97 21.75
C TYR A 66 -35.60 5.38 21.63
N GLY A 67 -34.63 6.20 22.05
CA GLY A 67 -33.20 6.00 21.80
C GLY A 67 -32.42 5.24 22.87
N ALA A 68 -31.18 4.91 22.53
CA ALA A 68 -30.23 4.16 23.37
C ALA A 68 -29.08 5.05 23.90
N PRO A 69 -28.56 4.79 25.11
CA PRO A 69 -27.44 5.52 25.70
C PRO A 69 -26.07 5.01 25.19
N SER A 70 -25.05 5.86 25.37
CA SER A 70 -23.64 5.53 25.07
C SER A 70 -23.13 4.34 25.89
N ALA A 71 -22.49 3.37 25.22
CA ALA A 71 -21.78 2.27 25.84
C ALA A 71 -20.26 2.43 25.63
N TYR A 72 -19.52 2.53 26.72
CA TYR A 72 -18.06 2.52 26.71
C TYR A 72 -17.53 1.14 26.30
N TYR A 73 -16.72 1.07 25.24
CA TYR A 73 -15.92 -0.11 24.93
C TYR A 73 -14.68 -0.17 25.83
N SER A 74 -14.62 -1.18 26.70
CA SER A 74 -13.42 -1.52 27.47
C SER A 74 -12.48 -2.40 26.62
N ASN A 75 -11.24 -1.96 26.42
CA ASN A 75 -10.20 -2.74 25.74
C ASN A 75 -9.87 -4.05 26.50
N PRO A 76 -9.57 -5.16 25.80
CA PRO A 76 -9.12 -6.39 26.43
C PRO A 76 -7.67 -6.26 26.96
N PRO A 77 -7.30 -6.98 28.04
CA PRO A 77 -6.00 -6.84 28.70
C PRO A 77 -4.83 -7.30 27.82
N GLU A 78 -3.70 -6.61 27.95
CA GLU A 78 -2.49 -6.76 27.11
C GLU A 78 -1.93 -8.19 27.07
N GLN A 79 -2.09 -8.95 28.17
CA GLN A 79 -1.61 -10.32 28.30
C GLN A 79 -2.12 -11.24 27.17
N SER A 80 -3.35 -11.03 26.69
CA SER A 80 -3.91 -11.79 25.55
C SER A 80 -3.26 -11.47 24.20
N ARG A 81 -2.65 -10.28 24.05
CA ARG A 81 -1.93 -9.91 22.82
C ARG A 81 -0.53 -10.53 22.80
N PHE A 82 0.14 -10.60 23.94
CA PHE A 82 1.48 -11.20 24.08
C PHE A 82 1.49 -12.70 23.77
N GLU A 83 0.53 -13.47 24.31
CA GLU A 83 0.40 -14.91 24.03
C GLU A 83 0.15 -15.20 22.53
N LYS A 84 -0.67 -14.38 21.86
CA LYS A 84 -0.90 -14.50 20.42
C LYS A 84 0.36 -14.20 19.59
N PHE A 85 1.17 -13.24 20.02
CA PHE A 85 2.44 -12.89 19.37
C PHE A 85 3.48 -14.01 19.46
N ILE A 86 3.66 -14.62 20.64
CA ILE A 86 4.60 -15.75 20.83
C ILE A 86 4.16 -16.99 20.03
N ASN A 87 2.87 -17.31 20.04
CA ASN A 87 2.33 -18.44 19.27
C ASN A 87 2.49 -18.24 17.75
N GLY A 88 2.27 -17.02 17.26
CA GLY A 88 2.46 -16.68 15.84
C GLY A 88 3.91 -16.75 15.38
N THR A 89 4.84 -16.14 16.13
CA THR A 89 6.27 -16.14 15.80
C THR A 89 6.90 -17.53 15.84
N THR A 90 6.54 -18.36 16.83
CA THR A 90 7.01 -19.75 16.94
C THR A 90 6.52 -20.60 15.77
N THR A 91 5.25 -20.46 15.38
CA THR A 91 4.68 -21.18 14.23
C THR A 91 5.38 -20.78 12.91
N CYS A 92 5.68 -19.49 12.74
CA CYS A 92 6.37 -18.99 11.55
C CYS A 92 7.81 -19.53 11.44
N ALA A 93 8.57 -19.54 12.55
CA ALA A 93 9.93 -20.09 12.58
C ALA A 93 9.98 -21.58 12.21
N ILE A 94 9.00 -22.37 12.68
CA ILE A 94 8.85 -23.79 12.32
C ILE A 94 8.59 -23.96 10.82
N PHE A 95 7.66 -23.17 10.25
CA PHE A 95 7.27 -23.27 8.83
C PHE A 95 8.40 -22.85 7.87
N ILE A 96 9.21 -21.85 8.26
CA ILE A 96 10.42 -21.43 7.54
C ILE A 96 11.48 -22.56 7.57
N CYS A 97 11.66 -23.21 8.72
CA CYS A 97 12.53 -24.38 8.84
C CYS A 97 12.09 -25.56 7.98
N GLU A 98 10.78 -25.81 7.84
CA GLU A 98 10.24 -26.89 7.02
C GLU A 98 10.47 -26.67 5.51
N ARG A 99 10.50 -25.42 5.03
CA ARG A 99 10.70 -25.11 3.59
C ARG A 99 12.15 -24.95 3.13
N LEU A 100 13.09 -24.61 4.01
CA LEU A 100 14.41 -24.11 3.58
C LEU A 100 15.50 -25.17 3.29
N THR A 101 15.27 -26.47 3.48
CA THR A 101 16.36 -27.47 3.36
C THR A 101 15.96 -28.82 2.76
N ARG A 102 16.71 -29.27 1.73
CA ARG A 102 16.72 -30.66 1.22
C ARG A 102 17.79 -31.56 1.88
N SER A 103 18.45 -31.11 2.95
CA SER A 103 19.56 -31.83 3.60
C SER A 103 19.39 -31.88 5.12
N PRO A 104 19.03 -33.04 5.70
CA PRO A 104 18.60 -33.14 7.10
C PRO A 104 19.70 -32.77 8.11
N LYS A 105 20.97 -32.93 7.74
CA LYS A 105 22.12 -32.58 8.59
C LYS A 105 22.36 -31.06 8.70
N LEU A 106 21.90 -30.29 7.71
CA LEU A 106 21.98 -28.82 7.73
C LEU A 106 20.75 -28.23 8.46
N THR A 107 19.57 -28.82 8.25
CA THR A 107 18.31 -28.46 8.93
C THR A 107 18.46 -28.39 10.43
N ALA A 108 18.97 -29.46 11.06
CA ALA A 108 19.07 -29.53 12.53
C ALA A 108 19.97 -28.43 13.13
N LYS A 109 21.03 -28.03 12.43
CA LYS A 109 21.94 -26.97 12.89
C LYS A 109 21.33 -25.57 12.75
N ILE A 110 20.75 -25.26 11.59
CA ILE A 110 20.16 -23.94 11.34
C ILE A 110 18.93 -23.73 12.22
N CYS A 111 18.05 -24.72 12.32
CA CYS A 111 16.85 -24.62 13.16
C CYS A 111 17.18 -24.57 14.65
N GLY A 112 18.22 -25.27 15.11
CA GLY A 112 18.71 -25.14 16.49
C GLY A 112 19.19 -23.73 16.84
N VAL A 113 19.90 -23.07 15.91
CA VAL A 113 20.34 -21.67 16.08
C VAL A 113 19.16 -20.70 16.07
N LEU A 114 18.21 -20.85 15.14
CA LEU A 114 17.04 -19.97 15.05
C LEU A 114 16.13 -20.08 16.28
N VAL A 115 15.82 -21.30 16.74
CA VAL A 115 15.02 -21.53 17.95
C VAL A 115 15.75 -21.01 19.19
N GLY A 116 17.06 -21.21 19.29
CA GLY A 116 17.88 -20.64 20.37
C GLY A 116 17.84 -19.10 20.40
N PHE A 117 17.92 -18.46 19.23
CA PHE A 117 17.86 -16.99 19.11
C PHE A 117 16.48 -16.43 19.53
N VAL A 118 15.38 -17.07 19.12
CA VAL A 118 14.02 -16.69 19.54
C VAL A 118 13.84 -16.85 21.06
N LEU A 119 14.33 -17.94 21.65
CA LEU A 119 14.27 -18.15 23.10
C LEU A 119 15.09 -17.10 23.88
N ILE A 120 16.24 -16.67 23.36
CA ILE A 120 17.05 -15.60 23.97
C ILE A 120 16.28 -14.27 23.94
N ILE A 121 15.62 -13.91 22.84
CA ILE A 121 14.80 -12.69 22.75
C ILE A 121 13.66 -12.73 23.78
N VAL A 122 12.93 -13.85 23.88
CA VAL A 122 11.83 -14.01 24.86
C VAL A 122 12.35 -13.89 26.30
N LEU A 123 13.52 -14.44 26.61
CA LEU A 123 14.15 -14.31 27.93
C LEU A 123 14.54 -12.86 28.25
N ILE A 124 15.12 -12.12 27.29
CA ILE A 124 15.49 -10.70 27.47
C ILE A 124 14.24 -9.85 27.74
N SER A 125 13.20 -9.97 26.89
CA SER A 125 11.94 -9.23 27.09
C SER A 125 11.24 -9.56 28.41
N SER A 126 11.42 -10.78 28.94
CA SER A 126 10.90 -11.20 30.24
C SER A 126 11.67 -10.62 31.43
N LEU A 127 12.97 -10.34 31.27
CA LEU A 127 13.81 -9.73 32.31
C LEU A 127 13.53 -8.23 32.47
N GLU A 128 13.24 -7.51 31.39
CA GLU A 128 12.95 -6.07 31.41
C GLU A 128 11.63 -5.72 32.14
N HIS A 129 10.65 -6.63 32.15
CA HIS A 129 9.36 -6.44 32.83
C HIS A 129 9.39 -6.79 34.34
N GLY A 130 10.53 -7.22 34.89
CA GLY A 130 10.64 -7.69 36.27
C GLY A 130 10.88 -6.62 37.34
N GLY A 131 11.21 -5.37 36.97
CA GLY A 131 11.73 -4.36 37.90
C GLY A 131 10.87 -3.10 38.03
N GLY A 132 9.80 -3.14 38.83
CA GLY A 132 8.90 -1.98 38.91
C GLY A 132 7.80 -1.96 39.98
N LYS A 133 8.05 -2.47 41.20
CA LYS A 133 7.10 -2.31 42.32
C LYS A 133 7.41 -1.05 43.13
N GLY A 134 7.12 0.12 42.55
CA GLY A 134 7.25 1.44 43.19
C GLY A 134 5.95 1.91 43.84
N ASP A 135 6.05 2.69 44.91
CA ASP A 135 4.94 3.03 45.80
C ASP A 135 3.81 3.84 45.17
N SER A 136 2.58 3.56 45.61
CA SER A 136 1.37 4.32 45.31
C SER A 136 1.31 5.65 46.06
N GLY A 137 2.11 6.61 45.59
CA GLY A 137 2.01 8.02 45.98
C GLY A 137 0.61 8.57 45.70
N SER A 138 -0.05 9.11 46.73
CA SER A 138 -1.42 9.60 46.63
C SER A 138 -1.50 10.91 45.84
N PHE A 139 -2.20 10.91 44.70
CA PHE A 139 -2.56 12.15 44.01
C PHE A 139 -3.66 12.89 44.79
N PRO A 140 -3.49 14.17 45.14
CA PRO A 140 -4.58 14.97 45.69
C PRO A 140 -5.64 15.24 44.62
N GLN A 141 -6.92 15.11 44.98
CA GLN A 141 -8.02 15.45 44.07
C GLN A 141 -8.01 16.94 43.70
N PRO A 142 -8.46 17.32 42.49
CA PRO A 142 -8.73 18.71 42.14
C PRO A 142 -9.79 19.29 43.07
N GLN A 143 -9.44 20.36 43.79
CA GLN A 143 -10.41 21.16 44.57
C GLN A 143 -11.34 21.91 43.59
N PRO A 144 -12.65 22.02 43.88
CA PRO A 144 -13.55 22.83 43.07
C PRO A 144 -13.20 24.33 43.20
N MET A 145 -13.00 25.00 42.06
CA MET A 145 -12.73 26.44 42.04
C MET A 145 -13.94 27.25 42.51
N VAL A 146 -13.75 28.01 43.58
CA VAL A 146 -14.73 29.00 44.07
C VAL A 146 -14.60 30.29 43.22
N PRO A 147 -15.71 30.87 42.73
CA PRO A 147 -15.65 32.09 41.95
C PRO A 147 -15.38 33.31 42.84
N ASN A 148 -14.22 33.92 42.65
CA ASN A 148 -13.86 35.25 43.15
C ASN A 148 -13.21 35.96 41.95
N GLY A 149 -13.52 37.18 41.55
CA GLY A 149 -14.33 38.23 42.14
C GLY A 149 -13.83 39.53 41.52
N THR A 150 -14.71 40.29 40.86
CA THR A 150 -14.51 41.68 40.37
C THR A 150 -13.08 42.08 39.97
N VAL A 151 -12.71 41.86 38.70
CA VAL A 151 -11.61 42.61 38.07
C VAL A 151 -12.19 43.84 37.36
N THR A 152 -11.65 45.01 37.69
CA THR A 152 -12.03 46.32 37.14
C THR A 152 -11.87 46.40 35.63
N SER A 153 -12.85 47.03 34.98
CA SER A 153 -12.88 47.32 33.54
C SER A 153 -11.66 48.11 33.06
N ALA A 154 -10.86 47.53 32.17
CA ALA A 154 -9.89 48.26 31.37
C ALA A 154 -10.60 49.09 30.28
N PRO A 155 -10.08 50.27 29.91
CA PRO A 155 -10.72 51.12 28.90
C PRO A 155 -10.60 50.51 27.50
N SER A 156 -11.74 50.43 26.80
CA SER A 156 -11.83 50.04 25.40
C SER A 156 -11.06 51.01 24.50
N MET A 157 -9.90 50.60 23.98
CA MET A 157 -9.27 51.33 22.88
C MET A 157 -10.09 51.14 21.59
N ALA A 158 -10.58 52.24 21.03
CA ALA A 158 -11.23 52.23 19.73
C ALA A 158 -10.22 51.86 18.61
N PRO A 159 -10.65 51.19 17.53
CA PRO A 159 -9.75 50.89 16.41
C PRO A 159 -9.26 52.18 15.75
N VAL A 160 -7.95 52.38 15.72
CA VAL A 160 -7.32 53.47 14.99
C VAL A 160 -7.45 53.18 13.49
N ALA A 161 -8.20 54.03 12.79
CA ALA A 161 -8.29 53.95 11.33
C ALA A 161 -6.92 54.20 10.69
N PRO A 162 -6.51 53.43 9.66
CA PRO A 162 -5.24 53.66 8.99
C PRO A 162 -5.22 55.03 8.30
N SER A 163 -4.15 55.78 8.53
CA SER A 163 -3.93 57.07 7.87
C SER A 163 -3.88 56.88 6.35
N PRO A 164 -4.52 57.75 5.55
CA PRO A 164 -4.34 57.74 4.11
C PRO A 164 -2.86 57.92 3.76
N GLY A 165 -2.32 57.01 2.95
CA GLY A 165 -0.99 57.18 2.36
C GLY A 165 -0.96 58.37 1.38
N PRO A 166 0.22 58.92 1.07
CA PRO A 166 0.35 59.97 0.07
C PRO A 166 -0.19 59.48 -1.30
N PRO A 167 -0.77 60.38 -2.12
CA PRO A 167 -1.35 60.00 -3.40
C PRO A 167 -0.27 59.43 -4.33
N VAL A 168 -0.52 58.22 -4.84
CA VAL A 168 0.31 57.58 -5.87
C VAL A 168 0.30 58.47 -7.12
N PRO A 169 1.46 58.82 -7.71
CA PRO A 169 1.51 59.56 -8.96
C PRO A 169 0.75 58.82 -10.08
N ALA A 170 -0.03 59.55 -10.87
CA ALA A 170 -0.73 58.98 -12.00
C ALA A 170 0.26 58.36 -13.00
N PRO A 171 -0.05 57.19 -13.61
CA PRO A 171 0.78 56.64 -14.67
C PRO A 171 0.92 57.63 -15.83
N PRO A 172 2.09 57.72 -16.49
CA PRO A 172 2.22 58.50 -17.71
C PRO A 172 1.22 57.98 -18.76
N THR A 173 0.53 58.88 -19.43
CA THR A 173 -0.38 58.56 -20.54
C THR A 173 0.40 57.82 -21.64
N PRO A 174 -0.11 56.69 -22.16
CA PRO A 174 0.49 56.02 -23.31
C PRO A 174 0.56 56.98 -24.51
N ASP A 175 1.74 57.12 -25.09
CA ASP A 175 1.91 57.91 -26.32
C ASP A 175 1.05 57.32 -27.45
N THR A 176 0.31 58.18 -28.13
CA THR A 176 -0.56 57.80 -29.25
C THR A 176 0.28 57.21 -30.38
N PRO A 177 0.03 55.97 -30.83
CA PRO A 177 0.77 55.38 -31.94
C PRO A 177 0.63 56.24 -33.22
N PRO A 178 1.71 56.44 -33.99
CA PRO A 178 1.64 57.18 -35.24
C PRO A 178 0.70 56.48 -36.23
N ALA A 179 -0.03 57.28 -37.02
CA ALA A 179 -1.06 56.79 -37.93
C ALA A 179 -0.50 55.78 -38.96
N PRO A 180 -1.24 54.70 -39.27
CA PRO A 180 -0.81 53.72 -40.27
C PRO A 180 -0.58 54.36 -41.64
N ALA A 181 0.54 54.00 -42.29
CA ALA A 181 0.77 54.34 -43.69
C ALA A 181 -0.29 53.68 -44.60
N PRO A 182 -0.68 54.32 -45.73
CA PRO A 182 -1.68 53.77 -46.63
C PRO A 182 -1.22 52.43 -47.24
N PRO A 183 -2.12 51.46 -47.43
CA PRO A 183 -1.76 50.13 -47.91
C PRO A 183 -1.30 50.17 -49.36
N ILE A 184 -0.11 49.65 -49.62
CA ILE A 184 0.38 49.39 -50.98
C ILE A 184 -0.36 48.15 -51.50
N THR A 185 -1.27 48.34 -52.46
CA THR A 185 -1.95 47.24 -53.17
C THR A 185 -0.99 46.52 -54.11
N THR A 186 -0.25 45.56 -53.58
CA THR A 186 0.44 44.54 -54.39
C THR A 186 -0.48 43.34 -54.58
N THR A 187 -0.91 43.07 -55.81
CA THR A 187 -1.69 41.87 -56.15
C THR A 187 -0.81 40.64 -56.02
N ALA A 188 -0.87 39.97 -54.87
CA ALA A 188 -0.23 38.69 -54.65
C ALA A 188 -0.88 37.60 -55.55
N PRO A 189 -0.09 36.72 -56.20
CA PRO A 189 -0.64 35.62 -56.97
C PRO A 189 -1.38 34.63 -56.07
N THR A 190 -2.50 34.10 -56.57
CA THR A 190 -3.35 33.15 -55.85
C THR A 190 -2.55 31.91 -55.40
N PRO A 191 -2.57 31.54 -54.11
CA PRO A 191 -1.91 30.33 -53.64
C PRO A 191 -2.46 29.08 -54.37
N PRO A 192 -1.61 28.09 -54.69
CA PRO A 192 -2.09 26.81 -55.22
C PRO A 192 -3.01 26.13 -54.20
N ALA A 193 -4.02 25.42 -54.69
CA ALA A 193 -5.00 24.74 -53.85
C ALA A 193 -4.32 23.76 -52.88
N PRO A 194 -4.77 23.67 -51.61
CA PRO A 194 -4.15 22.80 -50.63
C PRO A 194 -4.26 21.33 -51.06
N THR A 195 -3.12 20.65 -51.09
CA THR A 195 -3.04 19.21 -51.32
C THR A 195 -3.88 18.46 -50.27
N PRO A 196 -4.65 17.42 -50.64
CA PRO A 196 -5.38 16.61 -49.67
C PRO A 196 -4.44 16.12 -48.56
N PRO A 197 -4.89 16.13 -47.28
CA PRO A 197 -4.05 15.64 -46.19
C PRO A 197 -3.70 14.18 -46.43
N VAL A 198 -2.39 13.89 -46.46
CA VAL A 198 -1.89 12.52 -46.48
C VAL A 198 -2.44 11.82 -45.23
N PRO A 199 -3.13 10.66 -45.36
CA PRO A 199 -3.64 9.96 -44.19
C PRO A 199 -2.48 9.61 -43.27
N THR A 200 -2.48 10.17 -42.06
CA THR A 200 -1.49 9.84 -41.04
C THR A 200 -1.53 8.34 -40.79
N PRO A 201 -0.40 7.62 -40.87
CA PRO A 201 -0.40 6.19 -40.62
C PRO A 201 -0.91 5.93 -39.21
N THR A 202 -1.96 5.12 -39.10
CA THR A 202 -2.51 4.70 -37.81
C THR A 202 -1.38 4.11 -36.97
N PRO A 203 -1.19 4.55 -35.70
CA PRO A 203 -0.19 3.95 -34.83
C PRO A 203 -0.38 2.42 -34.77
N PRO A 204 0.70 1.62 -34.77
CA PRO A 204 0.60 0.18 -34.57
C PRO A 204 -0.20 -0.11 -33.29
N ALA A 205 -1.12 -1.07 -33.36
CA ALA A 205 -1.86 -1.50 -32.18
C ALA A 205 -0.84 -1.92 -31.08
N PRO A 206 -1.04 -1.49 -29.82
CA PRO A 206 -0.10 -1.81 -28.74
C PRO A 206 0.07 -3.32 -28.62
N LEU A 207 1.33 -3.76 -28.56
CA LEU A 207 1.67 -5.17 -28.43
C LEU A 207 1.04 -5.72 -27.14
N PRO A 208 0.35 -6.88 -27.14
CA PRO A 208 -0.27 -7.41 -25.94
C PRO A 208 0.79 -7.64 -24.85
N SER A 209 0.58 -7.04 -23.68
CA SER A 209 1.50 -7.14 -22.54
C SER A 209 1.77 -8.61 -22.21
N PRO A 210 3.04 -9.01 -21.96
CA PRO A 210 3.40 -10.40 -21.73
C PRO A 210 2.62 -10.99 -20.57
N GLN A 211 1.71 -11.91 -20.90
CA GLN A 211 0.77 -12.49 -19.96
C GLN A 211 1.49 -13.34 -18.91
N CYS A 212 1.14 -13.16 -17.65
CA CYS A 212 1.65 -13.99 -16.55
C CYS A 212 0.79 -15.26 -16.39
N SER A 213 1.41 -16.42 -16.21
CA SER A 213 0.75 -17.72 -16.42
C SER A 213 -0.18 -18.19 -15.30
N HIS A 214 -0.09 -17.60 -14.10
CA HIS A 214 -0.86 -18.00 -12.92
C HIS A 214 -1.27 -16.78 -12.11
N ASN A 215 -2.44 -16.83 -11.47
CA ASN A 215 -2.85 -15.81 -10.52
C ASN A 215 -1.91 -15.83 -9.30
N ILE A 216 -1.13 -14.77 -9.15
CA ILE A 216 -0.16 -14.55 -8.08
C ILE A 216 -0.62 -13.28 -7.37
N THR A 217 -1.53 -13.44 -6.42
CA THR A 217 -2.03 -12.36 -5.59
C THR A 217 -1.67 -12.70 -4.15
N TYR A 218 -0.77 -11.90 -3.57
CA TYR A 218 -0.32 -12.02 -2.18
C TYR A 218 -0.71 -10.74 -1.46
N GLY A 219 -1.27 -10.85 -0.25
CA GLY A 219 -1.80 -9.71 0.49
C GLY A 219 -3.33 -9.69 0.48
N ASP A 220 -3.90 -8.49 0.41
CA ASP A 220 -5.30 -8.22 0.71
C ASP A 220 -6.31 -8.70 -0.33
N THR A 221 -7.60 -8.45 -0.04
CA THR A 221 -8.70 -8.64 -0.98
C THR A 221 -8.48 -7.79 -2.24
N ILE A 222 -8.99 -8.28 -3.37
CA ILE A 222 -8.96 -7.57 -4.65
C ILE A 222 -10.28 -6.83 -4.82
N HIS A 223 -10.20 -5.55 -5.18
CA HIS A 223 -11.35 -4.66 -5.32
C HIS A 223 -11.43 -4.16 -6.76
N SER A 224 -12.60 -4.25 -7.39
CA SER A 224 -12.84 -3.72 -8.74
C SER A 224 -13.36 -2.29 -8.68
N PHE A 225 -12.84 -1.41 -9.53
CA PHE A 225 -13.38 -0.08 -9.75
C PHE A 225 -13.33 0.28 -11.24
N ASN A 226 -14.48 0.68 -11.81
CA ASN A 226 -14.69 0.78 -13.25
C ASN A 226 -14.26 -0.51 -13.97
N THR A 227 -13.23 -0.42 -14.82
CA THR A 227 -12.62 -1.55 -15.53
C THR A 227 -11.47 -2.18 -14.74
N SER A 228 -10.66 -1.39 -14.03
CA SER A 228 -9.45 -1.86 -13.33
C SER A 228 -9.76 -2.63 -12.03
N PHE A 229 -8.79 -3.45 -11.62
CA PHE A 229 -8.76 -4.11 -10.31
C PHE A 229 -7.61 -3.56 -9.47
N TYR A 230 -7.81 -3.50 -8.16
CA TYR A 230 -6.84 -2.91 -7.23
C TYR A 230 -6.65 -3.82 -6.02
N GLN A 231 -5.44 -3.76 -5.46
CA GLN A 231 -5.09 -4.48 -4.23
C GLN A 231 -4.14 -3.61 -3.41
N ILE A 232 -4.37 -3.51 -2.12
CA ILE A 232 -3.43 -2.85 -1.22
C ILE A 232 -2.20 -3.75 -1.01
N GLY A 233 -1.04 -3.13 -0.88
CA GLY A 233 0.21 -3.76 -0.49
C GLY A 233 0.78 -3.08 0.74
N GLY A 234 1.47 -3.86 1.58
CA GLY A 234 2.06 -3.37 2.82
C GLY A 234 1.19 -3.61 4.06
N SER A 235 1.53 -2.95 5.17
CA SER A 235 0.96 -3.13 6.49
C SER A 235 1.47 -2.06 7.46
N SER A 236 0.93 -1.99 8.68
CA SER A 236 1.34 -1.02 9.70
C SER A 236 2.81 -1.08 10.15
N SER A 237 3.51 -2.17 9.85
CA SER A 237 4.94 -2.36 10.16
C SER A 237 5.78 -2.51 8.89
N SER A 238 5.23 -2.15 7.72
CA SER A 238 5.95 -2.18 6.46
C SER A 238 6.76 -0.91 6.27
N HIS A 239 7.95 -1.10 5.73
CA HIS A 239 8.92 -0.07 5.41
C HIS A 239 9.29 -0.28 3.94
N ILE A 240 8.55 0.38 3.05
CA ILE A 240 8.62 0.11 1.61
C ILE A 240 8.86 1.41 0.86
N ASN A 241 9.95 1.45 0.11
CA ASN A 241 10.26 2.54 -0.81
C ASN A 241 9.60 2.33 -2.18
N TRP A 242 9.62 3.35 -3.04
CA TRP A 242 8.89 3.31 -4.30
C TRP A 242 9.38 2.19 -5.24
N PHE A 243 10.69 1.94 -5.29
CA PHE A 243 11.26 0.88 -6.14
C PHE A 243 10.86 -0.52 -5.67
N ASP A 244 10.86 -0.77 -4.35
CA ASP A 244 10.39 -2.04 -3.79
C ASP A 244 8.88 -2.20 -3.99
N ALA A 245 8.10 -1.11 -3.88
CA ALA A 245 6.66 -1.13 -4.13
C ALA A 245 6.32 -1.46 -5.60
N GLU A 246 7.03 -0.88 -6.57
CA GLU A 246 6.88 -1.20 -7.99
C GLU A 246 7.35 -2.62 -8.31
N SER A 247 8.49 -3.04 -7.73
CA SER A 247 9.00 -4.41 -7.85
C SER A 247 7.96 -5.43 -7.35
N TYR A 248 7.42 -5.24 -6.13
CA TYR A 248 6.40 -6.12 -5.55
C TYR A 248 5.08 -6.08 -6.31
N SER A 249 4.70 -4.95 -6.89
CA SER A 249 3.53 -4.85 -7.78
C SER A 249 3.75 -5.67 -9.05
N SER A 250 4.92 -5.53 -9.68
CA SER A 250 5.30 -6.24 -10.91
C SER A 250 5.42 -7.76 -10.76
N LEU A 251 5.59 -8.26 -9.54
CA LEU A 251 5.60 -9.70 -9.23
C LEU A 251 4.19 -10.30 -9.10
N ARG A 252 3.14 -9.47 -8.97
CA ARG A 252 1.75 -9.93 -8.87
C ARG A 252 1.14 -10.17 -10.24
N CYS A 253 0.14 -11.05 -10.27
CA CYS A 253 -0.59 -11.43 -11.48
C CYS A 253 -2.06 -11.71 -11.18
N LEU A 254 -2.96 -11.13 -11.96
CA LEU A 254 -4.40 -11.37 -11.90
C LEU A 254 -4.96 -11.64 -13.30
N SER A 255 -5.47 -12.85 -13.53
CA SER A 255 -6.13 -13.25 -14.79
C SER A 255 -5.30 -12.97 -16.04
N GLY A 256 -4.00 -13.31 -16.00
CA GLY A 256 -3.04 -13.07 -17.08
C GLY A 256 -2.35 -11.70 -17.04
N ARG A 257 -2.87 -10.75 -16.25
CA ARG A 257 -2.40 -9.35 -16.22
C ARG A 257 -1.43 -9.14 -15.05
N ARG A 258 -0.25 -8.58 -15.35
CA ARG A 258 0.76 -8.23 -14.34
C ARG A 258 0.31 -7.00 -13.56
N GLY A 259 0.55 -6.98 -12.24
CA GLY A 259 0.31 -5.81 -11.42
C GLY A 259 1.33 -4.70 -11.68
N ARG A 260 0.95 -3.45 -11.36
CA ARG A 260 1.81 -2.26 -11.36
C ARG A 260 1.43 -1.35 -10.20
N LEU A 261 2.25 -0.37 -9.83
CA LEU A 261 1.76 0.70 -8.97
C LEU A 261 0.64 1.50 -9.65
N ALA A 262 -0.42 1.81 -8.90
CA ALA A 262 -1.65 2.35 -9.48
C ALA A 262 -1.47 3.72 -10.13
N SER A 263 -2.03 3.85 -11.32
CA SER A 263 -2.41 5.14 -11.88
C SER A 263 -3.65 5.69 -11.17
N ILE A 264 -3.87 7.00 -11.27
CA ILE A 264 -5.08 7.67 -10.76
C ILE A 264 -5.51 8.70 -11.82
N GLU A 265 -6.54 8.37 -12.60
CA GLU A 265 -6.96 9.13 -13.78
C GLU A 265 -8.29 9.88 -13.59
N SER A 266 -8.91 9.78 -12.41
CA SER A 266 -10.17 10.48 -12.07
C SER A 266 -10.34 10.78 -10.58
N GLN A 267 -11.24 11.73 -10.24
CA GLN A 267 -11.57 12.07 -8.85
C GLN A 267 -12.32 10.93 -8.14
N GLU A 268 -13.11 10.18 -8.88
CA GLU A 268 -13.88 9.04 -8.38
C GLU A 268 -12.94 7.89 -8.00
N GLU A 269 -11.92 7.61 -8.85
CA GLU A 269 -10.85 6.65 -8.56
C GLU A 269 -9.99 7.08 -7.38
N GLN A 270 -9.55 8.34 -7.35
CA GLN A 270 -8.86 8.96 -6.22
C GLN A 270 -9.61 8.72 -4.90
N SER A 271 -10.92 8.99 -4.91
CA SER A 271 -11.77 8.83 -3.73
C SER A 271 -11.95 7.36 -3.35
N PHE A 272 -12.10 6.47 -4.33
CA PHE A 272 -12.18 5.02 -4.12
C PHE A 272 -10.89 4.47 -3.49
N LEU A 273 -9.72 4.83 -4.03
CA LEU A 273 -8.41 4.36 -3.56
C LEU A 273 -8.05 4.87 -2.16
N GLN A 274 -8.37 6.15 -1.88
CA GLN A 274 -8.19 6.72 -0.54
C GLN A 274 -9.05 5.97 0.50
N ASN A 275 -10.33 5.77 0.21
CA ASN A 275 -11.23 5.01 1.08
C ASN A 275 -10.79 3.55 1.24
N LEU A 276 -10.25 2.94 0.18
CA LEU A 276 -9.78 1.55 0.21
C LEU A 276 -8.64 1.37 1.23
N ILE A 277 -7.65 2.27 1.26
CA ILE A 277 -6.58 2.20 2.27
C ILE A 277 -7.11 2.56 3.67
N GLN A 278 -7.96 3.57 3.80
CA GLN A 278 -8.58 3.91 5.10
C GLN A 278 -9.38 2.74 5.71
N SER A 279 -9.96 1.89 4.86
CA SER A 279 -10.69 0.68 5.27
C SER A 279 -9.79 -0.52 5.60
N HIS A 280 -8.49 -0.42 5.35
CA HIS A 280 -7.55 -1.53 5.56
C HIS A 280 -7.41 -1.86 7.06
N PRO A 281 -7.44 -3.15 7.49
CA PRO A 281 -7.42 -3.50 8.91
C PRO A 281 -6.17 -3.04 9.69
N SER A 282 -5.06 -2.79 9.00
CA SER A 282 -3.81 -2.29 9.58
C SER A 282 -3.64 -0.77 9.41
N TYR A 283 -4.63 -0.07 8.87
CA TYR A 283 -4.60 1.39 8.76
C TYR A 283 -4.64 2.07 10.14
N SER A 284 -4.04 3.25 10.23
CA SER A 284 -4.01 4.10 11.41
C SER A 284 -3.79 5.52 10.93
N ASP A 285 -4.71 6.42 11.26
CA ASP A 285 -4.70 7.83 10.86
C ASP A 285 -3.57 8.64 11.53
N VAL A 286 -2.95 8.10 12.59
CA VAL A 286 -1.79 8.71 13.28
C VAL A 286 -0.45 8.28 12.68
N LEU A 287 -0.37 7.07 12.10
CA LEU A 287 0.91 6.46 11.68
C LEU A 287 1.06 6.31 10.16
N HIS A 288 -0.03 6.21 9.42
CA HIS A 288 -0.02 5.80 8.01
C HIS A 288 -0.64 6.90 7.13
N LEU A 289 0.08 8.02 7.02
CA LEU A 289 -0.43 9.23 6.37
C LEU A 289 -0.44 9.14 4.83
N HIS A 290 0.34 8.23 4.24
CA HIS A 290 0.61 8.20 2.80
C HIS A 290 0.68 6.77 2.23
N ALA A 291 0.48 6.63 0.91
CA ALA A 291 0.76 5.40 0.18
C ALA A 291 1.40 5.68 -1.19
N TRP A 292 2.29 4.78 -1.64
CA TRP A 292 2.90 4.91 -2.97
C TRP A 292 1.90 4.66 -4.10
N THR A 293 2.03 5.47 -5.15
CA THR A 293 1.31 5.38 -6.42
C THR A 293 2.30 5.18 -7.57
N GLY A 294 1.82 4.92 -8.79
CA GLY A 294 2.68 4.73 -9.96
C GLY A 294 3.31 6.00 -10.51
N GLY A 295 3.07 7.17 -9.91
CA GLY A 295 3.57 8.45 -10.41
C GLY A 295 5.07 8.62 -10.15
N PHE A 296 5.85 8.94 -11.19
CA PHE A 296 7.27 9.26 -11.06
C PHE A 296 7.79 10.14 -12.21
N ILE A 297 8.93 10.80 -12.01
CA ILE A 297 9.67 11.50 -13.06
C ILE A 297 10.72 10.53 -13.67
N PRO A 298 10.61 10.15 -14.96
CA PRO A 298 11.55 9.20 -15.58
C PRO A 298 12.92 9.79 -15.94
N ASN A 299 13.04 11.12 -16.01
CA ASN A 299 14.29 11.87 -16.14
C ASN A 299 14.05 13.34 -15.77
N PRO A 300 15.07 14.11 -15.31
CA PRO A 300 14.88 15.46 -14.77
C PRO A 300 14.26 16.51 -15.71
N THR A 301 14.08 16.21 -16.99
CA THR A 301 13.47 17.09 -18.00
C THR A 301 12.05 16.66 -18.41
N SER A 302 11.53 15.57 -17.87
CA SER A 302 10.19 15.05 -18.18
C SER A 302 9.15 15.49 -17.14
N PRO A 303 7.86 15.58 -17.52
CA PRO A 303 6.78 15.67 -16.55
C PRO A 303 6.69 14.38 -15.71
N TYR A 304 5.80 14.35 -14.72
CA TYR A 304 5.40 13.10 -14.08
C TYR A 304 4.74 12.16 -15.09
N HIS A 305 5.06 10.88 -14.97
CA HIS A 305 4.49 9.77 -15.72
C HIS A 305 3.87 8.77 -14.75
N TRP A 306 2.83 8.06 -15.20
CA TRP A 306 2.42 6.80 -14.59
C TRP A 306 3.34 5.66 -15.07
N SER A 307 3.90 4.88 -14.16
CA SER A 307 4.52 3.60 -14.48
C SER A 307 3.46 2.66 -15.06
N LEU A 308 3.77 2.04 -16.20
CA LEU A 308 2.94 0.96 -16.77
C LEU A 308 3.61 -0.39 -16.60
N THR A 309 4.94 -0.42 -16.67
CA THR A 309 5.81 -1.55 -16.41
C THR A 309 7.17 -1.05 -15.92
N SER A 310 8.03 -1.95 -15.44
CA SER A 310 9.42 -1.65 -15.07
C SER A 310 10.29 -1.00 -16.16
N THR A 311 9.82 -0.90 -17.42
CA THR A 311 10.54 -0.24 -18.53
C THR A 311 9.69 0.73 -19.35
N THR A 312 8.40 0.92 -19.03
CA THR A 312 7.50 1.79 -19.81
C THR A 312 6.61 2.63 -18.91
N SER A 313 6.40 3.89 -19.30
CA SER A 313 5.58 4.86 -18.57
C SER A 313 4.91 5.84 -19.52
N LEU A 314 3.81 6.48 -19.11
CA LEU A 314 3.11 7.49 -19.89
C LEU A 314 2.97 8.82 -19.12
N PRO A 315 3.14 9.99 -19.76
CA PRO A 315 2.92 11.28 -19.11
C PRO A 315 1.52 11.40 -18.53
N ILE A 316 1.41 11.95 -17.32
CA ILE A 316 0.12 12.35 -16.72
C ILE A 316 -0.46 13.51 -17.56
N LYS A 317 -1.76 13.46 -17.88
CA LYS A 317 -2.39 14.42 -18.81
C LYS A 317 -3.69 15.06 -18.32
N ASN A 318 -4.65 14.26 -17.85
CA ASN A 318 -6.05 14.70 -17.75
C ASN A 318 -6.48 15.04 -16.33
N TYR A 319 -6.02 14.28 -15.34
CA TYR A 319 -6.35 14.44 -13.93
C TYR A 319 -5.08 14.63 -13.12
N THR A 320 -5.10 15.60 -12.23
CA THR A 320 -4.09 15.81 -11.20
C THR A 320 -4.77 16.17 -9.89
N ASN A 321 -4.23 15.68 -8.77
CA ASN A 321 -4.70 16.01 -7.43
C ASN A 321 -3.54 16.46 -6.52
N TRP A 322 -2.58 17.22 -7.06
CA TRP A 322 -1.44 17.71 -6.28
C TRP A 322 -1.90 18.49 -5.04
N CYS A 323 -1.19 18.31 -3.93
CA CYS A 323 -1.38 19.13 -2.75
C CYS A 323 -1.02 20.59 -3.03
N PRO A 324 -1.49 21.57 -2.23
CA PRO A 324 -1.03 22.94 -2.32
C PRO A 324 0.51 22.99 -2.29
N ASP A 325 1.07 23.81 -3.17
CA ASP A 325 2.52 24.01 -3.39
C ASP A 325 3.29 22.80 -4.01
N GLU A 326 2.62 21.70 -4.36
CA GLU A 326 3.20 20.55 -5.06
C GLU A 326 2.87 20.55 -6.59
N PRO A 327 3.70 19.93 -7.46
CA PRO A 327 4.95 19.23 -7.14
C PRO A 327 6.13 20.18 -6.88
N SER A 328 6.81 19.99 -5.75
CA SER A 328 7.93 20.84 -5.30
C SER A 328 9.32 20.38 -5.76
N SER A 329 9.42 19.23 -6.42
CA SER A 329 10.64 18.64 -7.04
C SER A 329 11.52 19.60 -7.85
N ASN A 330 10.94 20.66 -8.45
CA ASN A 330 11.69 21.71 -9.14
C ASN A 330 12.63 22.53 -8.22
N LEU A 331 12.45 22.45 -6.89
CA LEU A 331 13.23 23.17 -5.89
C LEU A 331 14.44 22.38 -5.36
N THR A 332 14.34 21.05 -5.32
CA THR A 332 15.32 20.15 -4.68
C THR A 332 15.99 19.18 -5.67
N GLY A 333 15.31 18.81 -6.76
CA GLY A 333 15.79 17.83 -7.74
C GLY A 333 15.84 16.39 -7.25
N THR A 334 15.32 16.10 -6.04
CA THR A 334 15.40 14.78 -5.38
C THR A 334 14.06 14.04 -5.24
N GLU A 335 12.94 14.75 -5.40
CA GLU A 335 11.59 14.25 -5.13
C GLU A 335 10.92 13.69 -6.39
N SER A 336 11.45 12.59 -6.92
CA SER A 336 11.04 12.03 -8.22
C SER A 336 9.89 11.02 -8.18
N CYS A 337 9.32 10.67 -7.02
CA CYS A 337 8.28 9.63 -6.89
C CYS A 337 7.05 10.13 -6.13
N MET A 338 5.86 9.65 -6.48
CA MET A 338 4.60 10.24 -6.03
C MET A 338 3.84 9.36 -5.03
N MET A 339 3.50 9.94 -3.89
CA MET A 339 2.63 9.35 -2.89
C MET A 339 1.31 10.09 -2.78
N MET A 340 0.24 9.36 -2.49
CA MET A 340 -1.08 9.89 -2.18
C MET A 340 -1.20 10.05 -0.67
N HIS A 341 -1.63 11.22 -0.19
CA HIS A 341 -2.07 11.40 1.19
C HIS A 341 -3.33 10.55 1.42
N VAL A 342 -3.28 9.62 2.37
CA VAL A 342 -4.43 8.76 2.70
C VAL A 342 -5.40 9.50 3.61
N GLN A 343 -4.90 10.36 4.50
CA GLN A 343 -5.73 11.23 5.35
C GLN A 343 -6.12 12.52 4.60
N GLY A 344 -7.27 13.09 4.94
CA GLY A 344 -7.67 14.43 4.46
C GLY A 344 -8.13 14.44 2.99
N THR A 345 -7.54 15.32 2.18
CA THR A 345 -7.99 15.65 0.82
C THR A 345 -7.62 14.61 -0.26
N GLY A 346 -6.88 13.56 0.08
CA GLY A 346 -6.41 12.58 -0.92
C GLY A 346 -5.27 13.09 -1.80
N CYS A 347 -4.76 14.30 -1.57
CA CYS A 347 -3.87 14.97 -2.51
C CYS A 347 -2.50 14.31 -2.63
N TRP A 348 -1.82 14.55 -3.75
CA TRP A 348 -0.55 13.94 -4.09
C TRP A 348 0.62 14.82 -3.66
N ASN A 349 1.68 14.16 -3.22
CA ASN A 349 2.93 14.77 -2.81
C ASN A 349 4.08 14.03 -3.50
N ASP A 350 5.03 14.77 -4.04
CA ASP A 350 6.26 14.21 -4.59
C ASP A 350 7.34 14.11 -3.52
N ARG A 351 7.93 12.92 -3.41
CA ARG A 351 8.88 12.54 -2.38
C ARG A 351 10.09 11.82 -2.97
N GLY A 352 11.13 11.70 -2.15
CA GLY A 352 12.30 10.91 -2.49
C GLY A 352 11.89 9.46 -2.70
N CYS A 353 12.27 8.87 -3.83
CA CYS A 353 11.92 7.49 -4.18
C CYS A 353 12.43 6.42 -3.18
N TYR A 354 13.36 6.80 -2.29
CA TYR A 354 13.93 5.98 -1.21
C TYR A 354 13.26 6.20 0.16
N GLU A 355 12.32 7.14 0.28
CA GLU A 355 11.50 7.26 1.49
C GLU A 355 10.65 6.01 1.68
N GLU A 356 10.34 5.67 2.92
CA GLU A 356 9.59 4.44 3.24
C GLU A 356 8.19 4.80 3.71
N THR A 357 7.19 4.05 3.24
CA THR A 357 5.84 4.08 3.81
C THR A 357 5.29 2.67 4.06
N ALA A 358 4.26 2.61 4.88
CA ALA A 358 3.50 1.41 5.24
C ALA A 358 2.75 0.80 4.06
N PHE A 359 2.29 1.60 3.10
CA PHE A 359 1.32 1.16 2.08
C PHE A 359 1.68 1.56 0.64
N PHE A 360 1.24 0.73 -0.29
CA PHE A 360 1.27 1.01 -1.72
C PHE A 360 0.05 0.42 -2.41
N ILE A 361 -0.32 0.99 -3.56
CA ILE A 361 -1.52 0.60 -4.30
C ILE A 361 -1.12 -0.16 -5.56
N VAL A 362 -1.56 -1.41 -5.69
CA VAL A 362 -1.39 -2.21 -6.90
C VAL A 362 -2.62 -2.06 -7.79
N GLU A 363 -2.42 -1.78 -9.07
CA GLU A 363 -3.43 -1.81 -10.13
C GLU A 363 -3.20 -3.00 -11.07
N TYR A 364 -4.30 -3.55 -11.61
CA TYR A 364 -4.34 -4.46 -12.74
C TYR A 364 -5.36 -3.93 -13.77
N ASP A 365 -4.88 -3.29 -14.82
CA ASP A 365 -5.70 -2.74 -15.91
C ASP A 365 -6.57 -3.82 -16.53
N TYR A 366 -7.85 -3.52 -16.78
CA TYR A 366 -8.66 -4.30 -17.72
C TYR A 366 -8.70 -3.56 -19.07
N GLN A 367 -8.53 -4.33 -20.15
CA GLN A 367 -8.57 -3.84 -21.54
C GLN A 367 -9.98 -3.94 -22.09
#